data_AF-A0A9P0MI79-F1
#
_entry.id   AF-A0A9P0MI79-F1
#
_cell.length_a   1.000
_cell.length_b   1.000
_cell.length_c   1.000
_cell.angle_alpha   90.00
_cell.angle_beta   90.00
_cell.angle_gamma   90.00
#
_symmetry.space_group_name_H-M   'P 1'
#
loop_
_entity.id
_entity.type
_entity.pdbx_description
1 polymer ?
#
loop_
_entity_poly.entity_id
_entity_poly.type
_entity_poly.pdbx_seq_one_letter_code
_entity_poly.pdbx_strand_id
1 'polypeptide(L)'
;MMPLLFQFYFVFLCVSFYLRRHLMLRIYVLIGHLRQKMEKAENWQSKYCVEFEQRPQRTTIGLCSLLEQQMFVDVAICCGERVLHVHKVVLAANSPLFKEELEKNSSVEHVVITGCDYTVVKSLVEFMYCGSTTIADEHLKYFVAAARTLQMKHWKI
;
A
#
# COMPACT_ATOMS: atom_id res chain seq x y z
N MET A 1 -39.78 -6.84 -79.83
CA MET A 1 -38.46 -6.18 -79.65
C MET A 1 -38.38 -5.48 -78.28
N MET A 2 -38.59 -6.21 -77.18
CA MET A 2 -38.57 -5.69 -75.79
C MET A 2 -37.64 -6.43 -74.76
N PRO A 3 -36.86 -7.48 -75.08
CA PRO A 3 -36.10 -8.21 -74.05
C PRO A 3 -34.77 -7.55 -73.63
N LEU A 4 -34.10 -6.78 -74.51
CA LEU A 4 -32.78 -6.22 -74.23
C LEU A 4 -32.81 -5.03 -73.24
N LEU A 5 -33.77 -4.12 -73.35
CA LEU A 5 -33.89 -2.95 -72.45
C LEU A 5 -34.23 -3.35 -71.01
N PHE A 6 -35.01 -4.42 -70.83
CA PHE A 6 -35.35 -4.95 -69.52
C PHE A 6 -34.11 -5.53 -68.82
N GLN A 7 -33.20 -6.15 -69.58
CA GLN A 7 -31.97 -6.72 -69.06
C GLN A 7 -30.97 -5.62 -68.65
N PHE A 8 -30.86 -4.52 -69.40
CA PHE A 8 -30.02 -3.37 -69.01
C PHE A 8 -30.58 -2.61 -67.80
N TYR A 9 -31.89 -2.41 -67.72
CA TYR A 9 -32.51 -1.76 -66.56
C TYR A 9 -32.40 -2.62 -65.30
N PHE A 10 -32.56 -3.94 -65.41
CA PHE A 10 -32.36 -4.86 -64.30
C PHE A 10 -30.90 -4.87 -63.83
N VAL A 11 -29.93 -4.86 -64.75
CA VAL A 11 -28.50 -4.74 -64.40
C VAL A 11 -28.21 -3.39 -63.76
N PHE A 12 -28.76 -2.28 -64.26
CA PHE A 12 -28.57 -0.94 -63.67
C PHE A 12 -29.21 -0.83 -62.28
N LEU A 13 -30.42 -1.38 -62.08
CA LEU A 13 -31.06 -1.45 -60.77
C LEU A 13 -30.28 -2.35 -59.81
N CYS A 14 -29.78 -3.51 -60.26
CA CYS A 14 -28.93 -4.38 -59.45
C CYS A 14 -27.62 -3.70 -59.08
N VAL A 15 -26.96 -3.01 -60.02
CA VAL A 15 -25.71 -2.28 -59.76
C VAL A 15 -25.98 -1.10 -58.82
N SER A 16 -27.05 -0.31 -59.03
CA SER A 16 -27.43 0.80 -58.15
C SER A 16 -27.82 0.34 -56.75
N PHE A 17 -28.57 -0.76 -56.64
CA PHE A 17 -28.92 -1.38 -55.36
C PHE A 17 -27.69 -1.98 -54.65
N TYR A 18 -26.80 -2.63 -55.39
CA TYR A 18 -25.54 -3.16 -54.88
C TYR A 18 -24.60 -2.02 -54.43
N LEU A 19 -24.47 -0.95 -55.21
CA LEU A 19 -23.66 0.23 -54.87
C LEU A 19 -24.23 0.95 -53.64
N ARG A 20 -25.56 1.13 -53.56
CA ARG A 20 -26.23 1.68 -52.36
C ARG A 20 -26.02 0.81 -51.14
N ARG A 21 -26.17 -0.52 -51.25
CA ARG A 21 -25.95 -1.46 -50.15
C ARG A 21 -24.48 -1.48 -49.70
N HIS A 22 -23.54 -1.44 -50.63
CA HIS A 22 -22.10 -1.41 -50.35
C HIS A 22 -21.66 -0.07 -49.74
N LEU A 23 -22.19 1.05 -50.25
CA LEU A 23 -21.95 2.38 -49.67
C LEU A 23 -22.53 2.48 -48.25
N MET A 24 -23.75 1.97 -48.04
CA MET A 24 -24.37 1.88 -46.71
C MET A 24 -23.54 1.02 -45.75
N LEU A 25 -23.07 -0.16 -46.16
CA LEU A 25 -22.19 -1.00 -45.35
C LEU A 25 -20.90 -0.27 -44.96
N ARG A 26 -20.27 0.47 -45.89
CA ARG A 26 -19.10 1.29 -45.60
C ARG A 26 -19.40 2.42 -44.61
N ILE A 27 -20.55 3.08 -44.74
CA ILE A 27 -21.01 4.12 -43.80
C ILE A 27 -21.25 3.53 -42.40
N TYR A 28 -21.93 2.39 -42.28
CA TYR A 28 -22.17 1.72 -41.00
C TYR A 28 -20.87 1.30 -40.30
N VAL A 29 -19.90 0.75 -41.06
CA VAL A 29 -18.57 0.39 -40.53
C VAL A 29 -17.82 1.64 -40.05
N LEU A 30 -17.87 2.75 -40.81
CA LEU A 30 -17.23 4.00 -40.42
C LEU A 30 -17.87 4.61 -39.18
N ILE A 31 -19.21 4.65 -39.09
CA ILE A 31 -19.94 5.09 -37.90
C ILE A 31 -19.61 4.20 -36.69
N GLY A 32 -19.47 2.88 -36.89
CA GLY A 32 -19.01 1.95 -35.86
C GLY A 32 -17.61 2.27 -35.35
N HIS A 33 -16.65 2.52 -36.25
CA HIS A 33 -15.29 2.93 -35.89
C HIS A 33 -15.25 4.29 -35.18
N LEU A 34 -16.08 5.25 -35.60
CA LEU A 34 -16.18 6.57 -34.98
C LEU A 34 -16.80 6.46 -33.57
N ARG A 35 -17.85 5.66 -33.39
CA ARG A 35 -18.45 5.38 -32.08
C ARG A 35 -17.43 4.75 -31.13
N GLN A 36 -16.66 3.75 -31.59
CA GLN A 36 -15.64 3.10 -30.78
C GLN A 36 -14.49 4.05 -30.39
N LYS A 37 -14.13 4.99 -31.28
CA LYS A 37 -13.16 6.06 -30.95
C LYS A 37 -13.72 7.07 -29.95
N MET A 38 -15.01 7.41 -30.03
CA MET A 38 -15.68 8.30 -29.08
C MET A 38 -15.83 7.66 -27.70
N GLU A 39 -16.25 6.40 -27.60
CA GLU A 39 -16.33 5.66 -26.32
C GLU A 39 -14.95 5.52 -25.64
N LYS A 40 -13.89 5.28 -26.44
CA LYS A 40 -12.51 5.29 -25.91
C LYS A 40 -12.05 6.67 -25.44
N ALA A 41 -12.53 7.75 -26.06
CA ALA A 41 -12.21 9.12 -25.65
C ALA A 41 -12.99 9.56 -24.40
N GLU A 42 -14.17 9.00 -24.16
CA GLU A 42 -15.01 9.30 -23.00
C GLU A 42 -14.54 8.59 -21.71
N ASN A 43 -13.75 7.51 -21.83
CA ASN A 43 -13.24 6.75 -20.68
C ASN A 43 -11.94 7.31 -20.05
N TRP A 44 -11.62 8.60 -20.27
CA TRP A 44 -10.50 9.28 -19.62
C TRP A 44 -10.88 9.77 -18.22
N GLN A 45 -11.08 8.85 -17.27
CA GLN A 45 -11.10 9.23 -15.87
C GLN A 45 -9.67 9.51 -15.40
N SER A 46 -9.31 10.80 -15.40
CA SER A 46 -8.04 11.25 -14.83
C SER A 46 -8.03 10.96 -13.33
N LYS A 47 -7.22 9.98 -12.92
CA LYS A 47 -6.97 9.67 -11.51
C LYS A 47 -5.81 10.54 -11.03
N TYR A 48 -6.07 11.37 -10.02
CA TYR A 48 -5.05 12.20 -9.39
C TYR A 48 -4.60 11.53 -8.09
N CYS A 49 -3.29 11.31 -7.94
CA CYS A 49 -2.71 10.88 -6.67
C CYS A 49 -2.19 12.11 -5.93
N VAL A 50 -2.64 12.31 -4.69
CA VAL A 50 -2.12 13.34 -3.80
C VAL A 50 -1.32 12.64 -2.72
N GLU A 51 -0.03 12.93 -2.67
CA GLU A 51 0.91 12.35 -1.72
C GLU A 51 1.57 13.48 -0.93
N PHE A 52 1.76 13.26 0.36
CA PHE A 52 2.61 14.14 1.15
C PHE A 52 4.07 13.90 0.77
N GLU A 53 4.83 14.97 0.48
CA GLU A 53 6.26 14.92 0.09
C GLU A 53 7.18 14.21 1.10
N GLN A 54 6.74 13.98 2.34
CA GLN A 54 7.54 13.41 3.44
C GLN A 54 6.73 12.36 4.23
N ARG A 55 6.20 11.34 3.54
CA ARG A 55 5.21 10.39 4.09
C ARG A 55 5.71 9.45 5.22
N PRO A 56 6.93 8.87 5.19
CA PRO A 56 7.35 7.94 6.24
C PRO A 56 7.85 8.65 7.52
N GLN A 57 8.51 9.81 7.42
CA GLN A 57 9.10 10.47 8.59
C GLN A 57 8.06 11.22 9.45
N ARG A 58 6.99 11.77 8.87
CA ARG A 58 6.01 12.57 9.64
C ARG A 58 5.25 11.73 10.67
N THR A 59 4.86 10.51 10.32
CA THR A 59 4.10 9.63 11.24
C THR A 59 4.97 9.14 12.39
N THR A 60 6.23 8.78 12.12
CA THR A 60 7.17 8.37 13.18
C THR A 60 7.48 9.52 14.12
N ILE A 61 7.71 10.75 13.61
CA ILE A 61 7.90 11.94 14.45
C ILE A 61 6.69 12.18 15.37
N GLY A 62 5.47 12.06 14.83
CA GLY A 62 4.25 12.17 15.64
C GLY A 62 4.18 11.14 16.76
N LEU A 63 4.46 9.87 16.46
CA LEU A 63 4.47 8.79 17.46
C LEU A 63 5.58 8.95 18.51
N CYS A 64 6.76 9.49 18.13
CA CYS A 64 7.82 9.83 19.08
C CYS A 64 7.33 10.89 20.08
N SER A 65 6.71 11.97 19.59
CA SER A 65 6.16 13.02 20.45
C SER A 65 5.07 12.51 21.39
N LEU A 66 4.22 11.58 20.93
CA LEU A 66 3.20 10.95 21.78
C LEU A 66 3.82 10.08 22.87
N LEU A 67 4.88 9.33 22.53
CA LEU A 67 5.63 8.54 23.51
C LEU A 67 6.29 9.44 24.56
N GLU A 68 6.94 10.53 24.16
CA GLU A 68 7.58 11.49 25.08
C GLU A 68 6.55 12.10 26.05
N GLN A 69 5.34 12.36 25.57
CA GLN A 69 4.23 12.88 26.39
C GLN A 69 3.47 11.78 27.15
N GLN A 70 3.85 10.51 26.99
CA GLN A 70 3.17 9.34 27.56
C GLN A 70 1.66 9.30 27.23
N MET A 71 1.29 9.78 26.05
CA MET A 71 -0.09 9.85 25.56
C MET A 71 -0.42 8.61 24.74
N PHE A 72 -1.60 8.03 24.94
CA PHE A 72 -2.11 6.85 24.21
C PHE A 72 -1.28 5.56 24.36
N VAL A 73 -0.33 5.51 25.30
CA VAL A 73 0.37 4.28 25.65
C VAL A 73 -0.62 3.25 26.18
N ASP A 74 -0.57 2.04 25.64
CA ASP A 74 -1.57 0.98 25.83
C ASP A 74 -0.95 -0.37 26.20
N VAL A 75 0.38 -0.42 26.39
CA VAL A 75 1.10 -1.58 26.91
C VAL A 75 2.34 -1.15 27.70
N ALA A 76 2.71 -1.92 28.71
CA ALA A 76 3.89 -1.73 29.53
C ALA A 76 4.88 -2.89 29.35
N ILE A 77 6.13 -2.59 29.01
CA ILE A 77 7.23 -3.56 29.00
C ILE A 77 7.87 -3.59 30.38
N CYS A 78 7.76 -4.72 31.06
CA CYS A 78 8.40 -4.99 32.35
C CYS A 78 9.77 -5.64 32.11
N CYS A 79 10.84 -4.99 32.58
CA CYS A 79 12.21 -5.44 32.47
C CYS A 79 12.89 -5.37 33.84
N GLY A 80 12.92 -6.50 34.54
CA GLY A 80 13.26 -6.54 35.96
C GLY A 80 12.27 -5.72 36.79
N GLU A 81 12.79 -4.83 37.63
CA GLU A 81 11.98 -3.92 38.48
C GLU A 81 11.53 -2.64 37.74
N ARG A 82 11.92 -2.47 36.48
CA ARG A 82 11.65 -1.26 35.70
C ARG A 82 10.58 -1.51 34.64
N VAL A 83 9.84 -0.46 34.32
CA VAL A 83 8.69 -0.51 33.40
C VAL A 83 8.82 0.59 32.35
N LEU A 84 8.58 0.26 31.07
CA LEU A 84 8.40 1.21 29.96
C LEU A 84 6.97 1.17 29.47
N HIS A 85 6.26 2.30 29.48
CA HIS A 85 4.97 2.41 28.79
C HIS A 85 5.17 2.81 27.33
N VAL A 86 4.54 2.06 26.42
CA VAL A 86 4.71 2.19 24.97
C VAL A 86 3.39 1.87 24.24
N HIS A 87 3.39 2.08 22.92
CA HIS A 87 2.27 1.74 22.05
C HIS A 87 2.40 0.33 21.46
N LYS A 88 1.37 -0.52 21.59
CA LYS A 88 1.24 -1.85 20.98
C LYS A 88 1.49 -1.81 19.48
N VAL A 89 0.93 -0.81 18.81
CA VAL A 89 1.03 -0.66 17.35
C VAL A 89 2.48 -0.49 16.88
N VAL A 90 3.33 0.18 17.66
CA VAL A 90 4.75 0.36 17.32
C VAL A 90 5.53 -0.94 17.53
N LEU A 91 5.26 -1.66 18.62
CA LEU A 91 5.86 -2.98 18.86
C LEU A 91 5.50 -3.98 17.75
N ALA A 92 4.21 -4.09 17.42
CA ALA A 92 3.71 -5.00 16.40
C ALA A 92 4.20 -4.67 14.98
N ALA A 93 4.37 -3.38 14.66
CA ALA A 93 4.92 -2.97 13.36
C ALA A 93 6.38 -3.40 13.19
N ASN A 94 7.16 -3.36 14.28
CA ASN A 94 8.60 -3.60 14.25
C ASN A 94 9.02 -5.03 14.57
N SER A 95 8.16 -5.85 15.17
CA SER A 95 8.46 -7.23 15.55
C SER A 95 7.29 -8.17 15.22
N PRO A 96 7.49 -9.20 14.36
CA PRO A 96 6.50 -10.27 14.16
C PRO A 96 6.16 -10.98 15.46
N LEU A 97 7.14 -11.16 16.35
CA LEU A 97 6.94 -11.81 17.65
C LEU A 97 5.96 -10.99 18.51
N PHE A 98 6.19 -9.68 18.67
CA PHE A 98 5.24 -8.83 19.40
C PHE A 98 3.89 -8.78 18.72
N LYS A 99 3.85 -8.72 17.39
CA LYS A 99 2.59 -8.75 16.66
C LYS A 99 1.78 -10.00 16.99
N GLU A 100 2.38 -11.18 16.87
CA GLU A 100 1.72 -12.45 17.14
C GLU A 100 1.23 -12.53 18.59
N GLU A 101 2.07 -12.13 19.55
CA GLU A 101 1.73 -12.22 20.97
C GLU A 101 0.63 -11.23 21.38
N LEU A 102 0.65 -10.01 20.84
CA LEU A 102 -0.38 -9.01 21.08
C LEU A 102 -1.70 -9.35 20.37
N GLU A 103 -1.66 -10.06 19.25
CA GLU A 103 -2.85 -10.54 18.54
C GLU A 103 -3.51 -11.73 19.27
N LYS A 104 -2.73 -12.60 19.93
CA LYS A 104 -3.28 -13.70 20.75
C LYS A 104 -4.13 -13.20 21.91
N ASN A 105 -3.74 -12.07 22.52
CA ASN A 105 -4.47 -11.47 23.62
C ASN A 105 -4.49 -9.94 23.49
N SER A 106 -5.58 -9.40 22.95
CA SER A 106 -5.78 -7.96 22.78
C SER A 106 -5.79 -7.18 24.10
N SER A 107 -6.14 -7.84 25.21
CA SER A 107 -6.18 -7.27 26.56
C SER A 107 -4.84 -7.36 27.31
N VAL A 108 -3.74 -7.75 26.64
CA VAL A 108 -2.40 -7.66 27.25
C VAL A 108 -2.10 -6.22 27.62
N GLU A 109 -1.88 -5.98 28.91
CA GLU A 109 -1.42 -4.67 29.43
C GLU A 109 0.07 -4.68 29.73
N HIS A 110 0.66 -5.86 29.94
CA HIS A 110 2.05 -6.03 30.33
C HIS A 110 2.77 -7.08 29.48
N VAL A 111 3.99 -6.77 29.06
CA VAL A 111 4.90 -7.67 28.35
C VAL A 111 6.18 -7.80 29.17
N VAL A 112 6.55 -9.02 29.56
CA VAL A 112 7.75 -9.25 30.37
C VAL A 112 8.92 -9.62 29.47
N ILE A 113 10.02 -8.86 29.56
CA ILE A 113 11.28 -9.18 28.89
C ILE A 113 12.32 -9.56 29.95
N THR A 114 12.79 -10.80 29.88
CA THR A 114 13.82 -11.35 30.78
C THR A 114 15.16 -11.53 30.06
N GLY A 115 16.26 -11.53 30.81
CA GLY A 115 17.60 -11.77 30.26
C GLY A 115 18.17 -10.63 29.41
N CYS A 116 17.57 -9.44 29.48
CA CYS A 116 18.03 -8.24 28.80
C CYS A 116 18.08 -7.07 29.78
N ASP A 117 19.11 -6.23 29.69
CA ASP A 117 19.20 -5.02 30.50
C ASP A 117 18.19 -3.97 30.05
N TYR A 118 17.64 -3.25 31.02
CA TYR A 118 16.68 -2.16 30.77
C TYR A 118 17.19 -1.11 29.78
N THR A 119 18.48 -0.77 29.84
CA THR A 119 19.11 0.21 28.92
C THR A 119 19.07 -0.28 27.48
N VAL A 120 19.27 -1.58 27.28
CA VAL A 120 19.18 -2.21 25.96
C VAL A 120 17.73 -2.24 25.48
N VAL A 121 16.79 -2.63 26.33
CA VAL A 121 15.34 -2.61 26.01
C VAL A 121 14.86 -1.20 25.65
N LYS A 122 15.27 -0.19 26.41
CA LYS A 122 14.96 1.22 26.13
C LYS A 122 15.51 1.64 24.77
N SER A 123 16.76 1.29 24.46
CA SER A 123 17.39 1.61 23.18
C SER A 123 16.66 0.91 22.01
N LEU A 124 16.20 -0.33 22.18
CA LEU A 124 15.42 -1.05 21.17
C LEU A 124 14.09 -0.36 20.90
N VAL A 125 13.38 0.04 21.97
CA VAL A 125 12.14 0.80 21.85
C VAL A 125 12.40 2.12 21.13
N GLU A 126 13.40 2.91 21.54
CA GLU A 126 13.75 4.16 20.85
C GLU A 126 14.04 3.93 19.35
N PHE A 127 14.77 2.86 19.01
CA PHE A 127 15.01 2.46 17.63
C PHE A 127 13.71 2.16 16.87
N MET A 128 12.71 1.52 17.49
CA MET A 128 11.42 1.24 16.85
C MET A 128 10.61 2.49 16.50
N TYR A 129 10.78 3.58 17.26
CA TYR A 129 10.10 4.87 17.04
C TYR A 129 10.87 5.75 16.05
N CYS A 130 12.18 5.87 16.26
CA CYS A 130 13.03 6.84 15.56
C CYS A 130 13.77 6.26 14.34
N GLY A 131 13.82 4.94 14.20
CA GLY A 131 14.65 4.24 13.22
C GLY A 131 16.16 4.32 13.49
N SER A 132 16.56 4.95 14.60
CA SER A 132 17.95 5.08 15.07
C SER A 132 17.98 5.25 16.59
N THR A 133 19.08 4.84 17.22
CA THR A 133 19.36 5.04 18.65
C THR A 133 20.87 5.10 18.86
N THR A 134 21.32 5.65 19.99
CA THR A 134 22.74 5.70 20.36
C THR A 134 22.98 4.70 21.48
N ILE A 135 23.99 3.85 21.30
CA ILE A 135 24.31 2.75 22.23
C ILE A 135 25.80 2.79 22.52
N ALA A 136 26.18 2.58 23.78
CA ALA A 136 27.59 2.41 24.15
C ALA A 136 28.14 1.08 23.59
N ASP A 137 29.41 1.05 23.20
CA ASP A 137 30.05 -0.12 22.58
C ASP A 137 29.89 -1.40 23.41
N GLU A 138 29.98 -1.30 24.73
CA GLU A 138 29.79 -2.41 25.67
C GLU A 138 28.38 -3.03 25.62
N HIS A 139 27.37 -2.24 25.25
CA HIS A 139 25.98 -2.64 25.15
C HIS A 139 25.57 -3.12 23.75
N LEU A 140 26.38 -2.84 22.72
CA LEU A 140 26.05 -3.14 21.32
C LEU A 140 25.77 -4.63 21.10
N LYS A 141 26.63 -5.52 21.63
CA LYS A 141 26.45 -6.97 21.49
C LYS A 141 25.12 -7.47 22.09
N TYR A 142 24.69 -6.87 23.19
CA TYR A 142 23.44 -7.23 23.87
C TYR A 142 22.22 -6.69 23.10
N PHE A 143 22.33 -5.48 22.55
CA PHE A 143 21.31 -4.93 21.65
C PHE A 143 21.09 -5.83 20.43
N VAL A 144 22.16 -6.24 19.76
CA VAL A 144 22.10 -7.12 18.59
C VAL A 144 21.48 -8.46 18.94
N ALA A 145 21.85 -9.05 20.08
CA ALA A 145 21.26 -10.30 20.55
C ALA A 145 19.76 -10.15 20.83
N ALA A 146 19.37 -9.10 21.56
CA ALA A 146 17.97 -8.84 21.91
C ALA A 146 17.11 -8.49 20.68
N ALA A 147 17.62 -7.71 19.73
CA ALA A 147 16.95 -7.41 18.46
C ALA A 147 16.65 -8.68 17.64
N ARG A 148 17.56 -9.66 17.65
CA ARG A 148 17.34 -10.98 17.04
C ARG A 148 16.30 -11.80 17.79
N THR A 149 16.39 -11.87 19.12
CA THR A 149 15.43 -12.60 19.96
C THR A 149 14.02 -12.06 19.78
N LEU A 150 13.87 -10.74 19.73
CA LEU A 150 12.59 -10.06 19.49
C LEU A 150 12.20 -10.01 18.00
N GLN A 151 12.96 -10.66 17.11
CA GLN A 151 12.69 -10.75 15.68
C GLN A 151 12.45 -9.37 15.01
N MET A 152 13.20 -8.35 15.42
CA MET A 152 13.02 -7.00 14.88
C MET A 152 13.24 -6.95 13.36
N LYS A 153 12.38 -6.22 12.64
CA LYS A 153 12.48 -6.03 11.18
C LYS A 153 13.38 -4.83 10.84
N HIS A 154 13.92 -4.85 9.62
CA HIS A 154 14.57 -3.69 8.96
C HIS A 154 15.76 -3.03 9.69
N TRP A 155 16.46 -3.72 10.60
CA TRP A 155 17.71 -3.22 11.17
C TRP A 155 18.91 -3.76 10.39
N LYS A 156 19.90 -2.90 10.14
CA LYS A 156 21.22 -3.24 9.59
C LYS A 156 22.27 -2.57 10.47
N ILE A 157 23.37 -3.29 10.73
CA ILE A 157 24.60 -2.72 11.30
C ILE A 157 25.46 -2.26 10.13
#